data_AF-A0A1C0SI45-F1
#
_entry.id   AF-A0A1C0SI45-F1
#
_cell.length_a   1.000
_cell.length_b   1.000
_cell.length_c   1.000
_cell.angle_alpha   90.00
_cell.angle_beta   90.00
_cell.angle_gamma   90.00
#
_symmetry.space_group_name_H-M   'P 1'
#
loop_
_entity.id
_entity.type
_entity.pdbx_description
1 polymer ?
#
loop_
_entity_poly.entity_id
_entity_poly.type
_entity_poly.pdbx_seq_one_letter_code
_entity_poly.pdbx_strand_id
1 'polypeptide(L)' 'MSAQPLQKAAEEPIAVSEVPEELVDAVLEHYEGDVRTAIRELLADAAFLRGELYTANCLMGRGIGRGWQPRYERS' A
#
# COMPACT_ATOMS: atom_id res chain seq x y z
N MET A 1 -38.88 -1.64 14.29
CA MET A 1 -37.69 -2.05 13.52
C MET A 1 -36.50 -1.29 14.10
N SER A 2 -35.72 -1.92 14.97
CA SER A 2 -34.51 -1.27 15.53
C SER A 2 -33.36 -1.43 14.54
N ALA A 3 -32.84 -0.31 14.05
CA ALA A 3 -31.59 -0.28 13.33
C ALA A 3 -30.44 -0.58 14.31
N GLN A 4 -29.76 -1.69 14.10
CA GLN A 4 -28.58 -2.06 14.87
C GLN A 4 -27.43 -1.13 14.48
N PRO A 5 -26.70 -0.53 15.44
CA PRO A 5 -25.62 0.38 15.12
C PRO A 5 -24.52 -0.37 14.37
N LEU A 6 -24.09 0.18 13.23
CA LEU A 6 -22.99 -0.36 12.43
C LEU A 6 -21.74 -0.39 13.30
N GLN A 7 -21.34 -1.59 13.70
CA GLN A 7 -20.05 -1.82 14.34
C GLN A 7 -18.98 -1.36 13.35
N LYS A 8 -18.21 -0.34 13.74
CA LYS A 8 -17.03 0.12 13.01
C LYS A 8 -16.12 -1.11 12.85
N ALA A 9 -15.94 -1.59 11.62
CA ALA A 9 -15.04 -2.69 11.34
C ALA A 9 -13.68 -2.34 11.94
N ALA A 10 -13.23 -3.17 12.88
CA ALA A 10 -11.91 -3.03 13.47
C ALA A 10 -10.90 -3.10 12.33
N GLU A 11 -10.11 -2.04 12.19
CA GLU A 11 -9.02 -1.96 11.22
C GLU A 11 -7.94 -2.90 11.72
N GLU A 12 -8.04 -4.19 11.37
CA GLU A 12 -6.98 -5.15 11.66
C GLU A 12 -5.70 -4.62 10.99
N PRO A 13 -4.61 -4.45 11.74
CA PRO A 13 -3.37 -3.95 11.18
C PRO A 13 -2.94 -4.92 10.10
N ILE A 14 -2.81 -4.43 8.87
CA ILE A 14 -2.16 -5.17 7.80
C ILE A 14 -0.78 -5.52 8.33
N ALA A 15 -0.53 -6.80 8.60
CA ALA A 15 0.77 -7.27 9.06
C ALA A 15 1.79 -6.87 7.99
N VAL A 16 2.63 -5.89 8.33
CA VAL A 16 3.72 -5.48 7.46
C VAL A 16 4.74 -6.61 7.52
N SER A 17 4.73 -7.48 6.51
CA SER A 17 5.79 -8.46 6.35
C SER A 17 7.11 -7.71 6.20
N GLU A 18 8.13 -8.14 6.95
CA GLU A 18 9.51 -7.75 6.66
C GLU A 18 9.81 -8.04 5.19
N VAL A 19 10.56 -7.14 4.56
CA VAL A 19 11.07 -7.36 3.20
C VAL A 19 12.22 -8.37 3.33
N PRO A 20 12.15 -9.54 2.67
CA PRO A 20 13.26 -10.50 2.69
C PRO A 20 14.54 -9.86 2.12
N GLU A 21 15.68 -10.11 2.76
CA GLU A 21 16.97 -9.55 2.33
C GLU A 21 17.33 -10.00 0.90
N GLU A 22 16.87 -11.18 0.47
CA GLU A 22 17.09 -11.67 -0.90
C GLU A 22 16.45 -10.77 -1.96
N LEU A 23 15.35 -10.08 -1.62
CA LEU A 23 14.74 -9.10 -2.52
C LEU A 23 15.54 -7.80 -2.57
N VAL A 24 16.14 -7.39 -1.46
CA VAL A 24 17.02 -6.22 -1.40
C VAL A 24 18.24 -6.48 -2.28
N ASP A 25 18.87 -7.64 -2.14
CA ASP A 25 20.02 -8.07 -2.94
C ASP A 25 19.67 -8.13 -4.43
N ALA A 26 18.52 -8.69 -4.80
CA ALA A 26 18.07 -8.75 -6.19
C ALA A 26 17.87 -7.35 -6.82
N VAL A 27 17.34 -6.40 -6.05
CA VAL A 27 17.21 -5.01 -6.51
C VAL A 27 18.58 -4.36 -6.69
N LEU A 28 19.49 -4.55 -5.75
CA LEU A 28 20.85 -4.02 -5.85
C LEU A 28 21.61 -4.60 -7.05
N GLU A 29 21.48 -5.90 -7.32
CA GLU A 29 22.06 -6.56 -8.49
C GLU A 29 21.49 -6.01 -9.80
N HIS A 30 20.17 -5.79 -9.87
CA HIS A 30 19.51 -5.22 -11.05
C HIS A 30 20.06 -3.84 -11.44
N TYR A 31 20.42 -3.02 -10.44
CA TYR A 31 21.01 -1.70 -10.65
C TYR A 31 22.54 -1.69 -10.59
N GLU A 32 23.19 -2.85 -10.76
CA GLU A 32 24.66 -3.00 -10.76
C GLU A 32 25.34 -2.41 -9.51
N GLY A 33 24.64 -2.42 -8.37
CA GLY A 33 25.10 -1.82 -7.12
C GLY A 33 24.93 -0.29 -7.03
N ASP A 34 24.33 0.40 -8.01
CA ASP A 34 23.97 1.82 -7.90
C ASP A 34 22.76 2.01 -6.97
N VAL A 35 23.06 2.10 -5.67
CA VAL A 35 22.08 2.30 -4.60
C VAL A 35 21.24 3.56 -4.82
N ARG A 36 21.80 4.64 -5.37
CA ARG A 36 21.06 5.89 -5.55
C ARG A 36 20.01 5.76 -6.63
N THR A 37 20.36 5.11 -7.74
CA THR A 37 19.40 4.81 -8.80
C THR A 37 18.34 3.83 -8.29
N ALA A 38 18.72 2.76 -7.61
CA ALA A 38 17.77 1.80 -7.03
C ALA A 38 16.74 2.47 -6.10
N ILE A 39 17.19 3.32 -5.17
CA ILE A 39 16.29 4.07 -4.27
C ILE A 39 15.39 5.02 -5.05
N ARG A 40 15.92 5.74 -6.04
CA ARG A 40 15.13 6.67 -6.85
C ARG A 40 13.99 5.95 -7.57
N GLU A 41 14.27 4.83 -8.20
CA GLU A 41 13.26 4.05 -8.92
C GLU A 41 12.24 3.43 -7.94
N LEU A 42 12.68 2.89 -6.80
CA LEU A 42 11.76 2.39 -5.76
C LEU A 42 10.82 3.49 -5.23
N LEU A 43 11.31 4.73 -5.09
CA LEU A 43 10.48 5.87 -4.70
C LEU A 43 9.49 6.25 -5.82
N ALA A 44 9.90 6.16 -7.08
CA ALA A 44 9.03 6.40 -8.22
C ALA A 44 7.91 5.34 -8.31
N ASP A 45 8.25 4.07 -8.15
CA ASP A 45 7.31 2.96 -8.10
C ASP A 45 6.32 3.12 -6.95
N ALA A 46 6.81 3.50 -5.76
CA ALA A 46 5.95 3.76 -4.61
C ALA A 46 4.97 4.92 -4.86
N ALA A 47 5.40 5.98 -5.55
CA ALA A 47 4.52 7.09 -5.93
C ALA A 47 3.47 6.66 -6.96
N PHE A 48 3.87 5.87 -7.97
CA PHE A 48 2.97 5.30 -8.97
C PHE A 48 1.89 4.42 -8.31
N LEU A 49 2.29 3.49 -7.45
CA LEU A 49 1.36 2.59 -6.74
C LEU A 49 0.38 3.35 -5.84
N ARG A 50 0.78 4.47 -5.23
CA ARG A 50 -0.16 5.34 -4.49
C ARG A 50 -1.21 5.97 -5.40
N GLY A 51 -0.82 6.36 -6.62
CA GLY A 51 -1.74 6.87 -7.64
C GLY A 51 -2.75 5.81 -8.11
N GLU A 52 -2.29 4.59 -8.36
CA GLU A 52 -3.16 3.46 -8.69
C GLU A 52 -4.13 3.15 -7.55
N LEU A 53 -3.64 3.14 -6.30
CA LEU A 53 -4.46 2.90 -5.13
C LEU A 53 -5.53 4.01 -4.93
N TYR A 54 -5.16 5.26 -5.15
CA TYR A 54 -6.10 6.38 -5.13
C TYR A 54 -7.19 6.21 -6.19
N THR A 55 -6.80 5.88 -7.42
CA THR A 55 -7.73 5.66 -8.53
C THR A 55 -8.69 4.52 -8.21
N ALA A 56 -8.18 3.41 -7.67
CA ALA A 56 -8.98 2.27 -7.25
C ALA A 56 -9.99 2.67 -6.15
N ASN A 57 -9.57 3.45 -5.16
CA ASN A 57 -10.44 3.98 -4.10
C ASN A 57 -11.56 4.87 -4.66
N CYS A 58 -11.27 5.72 -5.66
CA CYS A 58 -12.27 6.53 -6.34
C CYS A 58 -13.30 5.68 -7.09
N LEU A 59 -12.86 4.64 -7.79
CA LEU A 59 -13.73 3.77 -8.60
C LEU A 59 -14.63 2.87 -7.75
N MET A 60 -14.14 2.35 -6.63
CA MET A 60 -14.93 1.47 -5.75
C MET A 60 -16.06 2.24 -5.03
N GLY A 61 -15.91 3.55 -4.82
CA GLY A 61 -16.89 4.35 -4.08
C GLY A 61 -17.14 3.84 -2.65
N ARG A 62 -18.07 4.46 -1.90
CA ARG A 62 -18.35 4.04 -0.51
C ARG A 62 -19.01 2.66 -0.40
N GLY A 63 -19.73 2.23 -1.45
CA GLY A 63 -20.54 1.02 -1.45
C GLY A 63 -19.72 -0.27 -1.62
N ILE A 64 -18.86 -0.34 -2.63
CA ILE A 64 -18.05 -1.55 -2.90
C ILE A 64 -16.99 -1.73 -1.81
N GLY A 65 -16.34 -0.64 -1.39
CA GLY A 65 -15.37 -0.66 -0.30
C GLY A 65 -15.99 -0.82 1.09
N ARG A 66 -17.32 -0.81 1.25
CA ARG A 66 -18.02 -0.80 2.55
C ARG A 66 -17.46 0.23 3.53
N GLY A 67 -17.12 1.42 3.04
CA GLY A 67 -16.50 2.49 3.83
C GLY A 67 -15.01 2.33 4.13
N TRP A 68 -14.34 1.31 3.58
CA TRP A 68 -12.88 1.20 3.61
C TRP A 68 -12.23 2.42 2.96
N GLN A 69 -11.11 2.86 3.52
CA GLN A 69 -10.26 3.92 2.98
C GLN A 69 -8.80 3.44 3.03
N PRO A 70 -8.00 3.70 1.98
CA PRO A 70 -6.61 3.31 1.95
C PRO A 70 -5.77 4.10 2.96
N ARG A 71 -4.79 3.42 3.55
CA ARG A 71 -3.70 4.04 4.32
C ARG A 71 -2.48 4.18 3.41
N TYR A 72 -2.01 5.40 3.22
CA TYR A 72 -0.86 5.67 2.34
C TYR A 72 0.48 5.63 3.07
N GLU A 73 0.47 5.72 4.40
CA GLU A 73 1.68 5.79 5.22
C GLU A 73 1.70 4.66 6.25
N ARG A 74 2.90 4.12 6.49
CA ARG A 74 3.16 3.20 7.59
C ARG A 74 3.35 4.05 8.86
N SER A 75 2.60 3.77 9.92
CA SER A 75 2.69 4.42 11.24
C SER A 75 3.31 3.49 12.25
#